data_AF-A0A1H4A4W4-F1
#
_entry.id   AF-A0A1H4A4W4-F1
#
_cell.length_a   1.000
_cell.length_b   1.000
_cell.length_c   1.000
_cell.angle_alpha   90.00
_cell.angle_beta   90.00
_cell.angle_gamma   90.00
#
_symmetry.space_group_name_H-M   'P 1'
#
loop_
_entity.id
_entity.type
_entity.pdbx_description
1 polymer ?
#
loop_
_entity_poly.entity_id
_entity_poly.type
_entity_poly.pdbx_seq_one_letter_code
_entity_poly.pdbx_strand_id
1 'polypeptide(L)'
;MDLTDFDPRLLRLTYASRAVEWLSRDDLRAIADSAQKRNRAMGLTGLLLYVDGDFLQILEGAGGAVEQLFEMIENDPRNRWVTRLSTERVLRRAFADWSMGCFELGLKQIEGDHFFVLDCETPRIRPRFSGDFSVFLEQFYARNQALGRVADFARAV
;
A
#
# COMPACT_ATOMS: atom_id res chain seq x y z
N MET A 1 -13.32 16.46 20.41
CA MET A 1 -13.49 15.14 19.74
C MET A 1 -14.64 15.35 18.78
N ASP A 2 -14.35 15.43 17.48
CA ASP A 2 -15.33 15.85 16.46
C ASP A 2 -15.99 14.62 15.81
N LEU A 3 -17.32 14.67 15.66
CA LEU A 3 -18.13 13.60 15.08
C LEU A 3 -18.12 13.65 13.53
N THR A 4 -17.44 14.62 12.94
CA THR A 4 -17.37 14.83 11.48
C THR A 4 -16.42 13.89 10.73
N ASP A 5 -15.53 13.17 11.42
CA ASP A 5 -14.56 12.26 10.78
C ASP A 5 -15.12 10.85 10.52
N PHE A 6 -16.32 10.55 11.00
CA PHE A 6 -16.98 9.27 10.76
C PHE A 6 -17.63 9.26 9.37
N ASP A 7 -16.98 8.62 8.40
CA ASP A 7 -17.61 8.31 7.11
C ASP A 7 -18.03 6.83 7.09
N PRO A 8 -19.35 6.51 7.18
CA PRO A 8 -19.84 5.13 7.14
C PRO A 8 -19.56 4.40 5.81
N ARG A 9 -19.06 5.12 4.80
CA ARG A 9 -18.68 4.59 3.50
C ARG A 9 -17.16 4.42 3.35
N LEU A 10 -16.39 4.70 4.39
CA LEU A 10 -14.94 4.55 4.38
C LEU A 10 -14.57 3.06 4.38
N LEU A 11 -13.82 2.70 3.34
CA LEU A 11 -13.32 1.36 3.08
C LEU A 11 -11.81 1.39 3.10
N ARG A 12 -11.21 0.34 3.66
CA ARG A 12 -9.79 0.03 3.57
C ARG A 12 -9.63 -1.27 2.79
N LEU A 13 -8.90 -1.22 1.69
CA LEU A 13 -8.56 -2.39 0.87
C LEU A 13 -7.05 -2.61 0.93
N THR A 14 -6.65 -3.82 1.25
CA THR A 14 -5.25 -4.26 1.21
C THR A 14 -5.09 -5.27 0.10
N TYR A 15 -4.09 -5.09 -0.75
CA TYR A 15 -3.76 -6.07 -1.78
C TYR A 15 -2.25 -6.24 -1.91
N ALA A 16 -1.85 -7.34 -2.53
CA ALA A 16 -0.49 -7.57 -2.95
C ALA A 16 -0.44 -8.11 -4.38
N SER A 17 0.67 -7.86 -5.06
CA SER A 17 0.90 -8.27 -6.45
C SER A 17 2.40 -8.36 -6.72
N ARG A 18 2.79 -8.87 -7.87
CA ARG A 18 4.19 -8.87 -8.32
C ARG A 18 4.36 -7.94 -9.52
N ALA A 19 5.45 -7.18 -9.54
CA ALA A 19 5.84 -6.45 -10.73
C ALA A 19 6.19 -7.42 -11.87
N VAL A 20 5.75 -7.11 -13.09
CA VAL A 20 6.08 -7.93 -14.26
C VAL A 20 7.59 -7.90 -14.52
N GLU A 21 8.20 -6.73 -14.42
CA GLU A 21 9.63 -6.48 -14.56
C GLU A 21 10.21 -5.91 -13.25
N TRP A 22 11.53 -6.03 -13.08
CA TRP A 22 12.24 -5.32 -12.03
C TRP A 22 12.16 -3.81 -12.25
N LEU A 23 11.85 -3.07 -11.20
CA LEU A 23 11.64 -1.63 -11.29
C LEU A 23 12.86 -0.89 -10.76
N SER A 24 13.31 0.10 -11.54
CA SER A 24 14.32 1.04 -11.07
C SER A 24 13.71 2.02 -10.07
N ARG A 25 14.56 2.76 -9.35
CA ARG A 25 14.11 3.86 -8.48
C ARG A 25 13.31 4.91 -9.24
N ASP A 26 13.66 5.18 -10.50
CA ASP A 26 12.95 6.15 -11.33
C ASP A 26 11.56 5.65 -11.74
N ASP A 27 11.42 4.35 -12.02
CA ASP A 27 10.11 3.74 -12.28
C ASP A 27 9.20 3.81 -11.05
N LEU A 28 9.74 3.49 -9.87
CA LEU A 28 9.02 3.58 -8.60
C LEU A 28 8.61 5.02 -8.29
N ARG A 29 9.48 5.99 -8.57
CA ARG A 29 9.15 7.42 -8.43
C ARG A 29 8.02 7.84 -9.39
N ALA A 30 8.06 7.40 -10.64
CA ALA A 30 6.99 7.68 -11.60
C ALA A 30 5.65 7.06 -11.18
N ILE A 31 5.68 5.84 -10.62
CA ILE A 31 4.51 5.20 -10.02
C ILE A 31 3.99 6.03 -8.84
N ALA A 32 4.87 6.45 -7.93
CA ALA A 32 4.50 7.26 -6.77
C ALA A 32 3.85 8.58 -7.17
N ASP A 33 4.45 9.33 -8.09
CA ASP A 33 3.93 10.61 -8.58
C ASP A 33 2.54 10.46 -9.23
N SER A 34 2.37 9.41 -10.04
CA SER A 34 1.09 9.10 -10.68
C SER A 34 0.02 8.69 -9.65
N ALA A 35 0.39 7.81 -8.71
CA ALA A 35 -0.50 7.36 -7.64
C ALA A 35 -0.93 8.51 -6.74
N GLN A 36 -0.01 9.37 -6.30
CA GLN A 36 -0.35 10.53 -5.47
C GLN A 36 -1.33 11.48 -6.16
N LYS A 37 -1.11 11.81 -7.45
CA LYS A 37 -2.00 12.68 -8.22
C LYS A 37 -3.40 12.08 -8.37
N ARG A 38 -3.47 10.82 -8.81
CA ARG A 38 -4.73 10.09 -9.00
C ARG A 38 -5.48 9.92 -7.69
N ASN A 39 -4.80 9.47 -6.63
CA ASN A 39 -5.43 9.24 -5.34
C ASN A 39 -5.95 10.52 -4.73
N ARG A 40 -5.20 11.63 -4.82
CA ARG A 40 -5.69 12.94 -4.39
C ARG A 40 -6.96 13.35 -5.14
N ALA A 41 -7.00 13.15 -6.45
CA ALA A 41 -8.18 13.47 -7.26
C ALA A 41 -9.41 12.61 -6.90
N MET A 42 -9.19 11.37 -6.46
CA MET A 42 -10.24 10.43 -6.05
C MET A 42 -10.58 10.50 -4.55
N GLY A 43 -9.91 11.37 -3.77
CA GLY A 43 -10.08 11.43 -2.32
C GLY A 43 -9.60 10.17 -1.59
N LEU A 44 -8.58 9.50 -2.12
CA LEU A 44 -7.96 8.29 -1.59
C LEU A 44 -6.66 8.61 -0.85
N THR A 45 -6.39 7.81 0.18
CA THR A 45 -5.14 7.83 0.96
C THR A 45 -4.58 6.42 1.05
N GLY A 46 -3.32 6.27 1.45
CA GLY A 46 -2.75 4.94 1.65
C GLY A 46 -1.23 4.87 1.63
N LEU A 47 -0.75 3.64 1.53
CA LEU A 47 0.66 3.27 1.56
C LEU A 47 0.94 2.19 0.52
N LEU A 48 2.01 2.35 -0.25
CA LEU A 48 2.54 1.39 -1.20
C LEU A 48 3.97 1.02 -0.79
N LEU A 49 4.21 -0.27 -0.59
CA LEU A 49 5.53 -0.84 -0.36
C LEU A 49 5.95 -1.64 -1.60
N TYR A 50 7.20 -1.47 -2.01
CA TYR A 50 7.87 -2.31 -2.99
C TYR A 50 8.99 -3.09 -2.31
N VAL A 51 8.94 -4.41 -2.44
CA VAL A 51 9.81 -5.36 -1.75
C VAL A 51 10.20 -6.47 -2.71
N ASP A 52 11.46 -6.52 -3.13
CA ASP A 52 12.00 -7.67 -3.89
C ASP A 52 11.14 -8.08 -5.10
N GLY A 53 10.65 -7.10 -5.86
CA GLY A 53 9.77 -7.34 -7.01
C GLY A 53 8.29 -7.36 -6.69
N ASP A 54 7.90 -7.37 -5.43
CA ASP A 54 6.52 -7.48 -4.97
C ASP A 54 5.97 -6.14 -4.47
N PHE A 55 4.71 -5.89 -4.78
CA PHE A 55 3.95 -4.75 -4.30
C PHE A 55 2.99 -5.15 -3.21
N LEU A 56 2.85 -4.25 -2.24
CA LEU A 56 1.91 -4.36 -1.15
C LEU A 56 1.31 -3.00 -0.89
N GLN A 57 0.01 -2.88 -1.04
CA GLN A 57 -0.65 -1.58 -0.99
C GLN A 57 -1.91 -1.60 -0.12
N ILE A 58 -2.08 -0.53 0.65
CA ILE A 58 -3.32 -0.15 1.32
C ILE A 58 -3.92 1.04 0.58
N LEU A 59 -5.23 0.98 0.35
CA LEU A 59 -6.06 2.06 -0.15
C LEU A 59 -7.18 2.35 0.85
N GLU A 60 -7.36 3.62 1.21
CA GLU A 60 -8.43 4.09 2.08
C GLU A 60 -9.26 5.18 1.38
N GLY A 61 -10.58 5.09 1.47
CA GLY A 61 -11.47 6.13 0.97
C GLY A 61 -12.90 5.64 0.79
N ALA A 62 -13.71 6.42 0.07
CA ALA A 62 -15.08 6.01 -0.24
C ALA A 62 -15.06 4.68 -0.99
N GLY A 63 -15.87 3.70 -0.58
CA GLY A 63 -15.82 2.34 -1.13
C GLY A 63 -15.87 2.26 -2.65
N GLY A 64 -16.70 3.08 -3.31
CA GLY A 64 -16.74 3.12 -4.78
C GLY A 64 -15.43 3.61 -5.42
N ALA A 65 -14.76 4.59 -4.82
CA ALA A 65 -13.46 5.08 -5.31
C ALA A 65 -12.33 4.07 -5.08
N VAL A 66 -12.36 3.37 -3.95
CA VAL A 66 -11.38 2.32 -3.62
C VAL A 66 -11.51 1.15 -4.60
N GLU A 67 -12.73 0.64 -4.81
CA GLU A 67 -12.99 -0.46 -5.73
C GLU A 67 -12.67 -0.08 -7.18
N GLN A 68 -13.03 1.13 -7.62
CA GLN A 68 -12.68 1.63 -8.96
C GLN A 68 -11.16 1.70 -9.17
N LEU A 69 -10.41 2.19 -8.18
CA LEU A 69 -8.95 2.21 -8.28
C LEU A 69 -8.37 0.81 -8.29
N PHE A 70 -8.90 -0.10 -7.46
CA PHE A 70 -8.43 -1.47 -7.42
C PHE A 70 -8.67 -2.20 -8.76
N GLU A 71 -9.81 -2.01 -9.41
CA GLU A 71 -10.07 -2.55 -10.75
C GLU A 71 -9.07 -2.01 -11.79
N MET A 72 -8.70 -0.72 -11.74
CA MET A 72 -7.65 -0.17 -12.60
C MET A 72 -6.28 -0.82 -12.34
N ILE A 73 -5.99 -1.16 -11.09
CA ILE A 73 -4.74 -1.82 -10.68
C ILE A 73 -4.72 -3.28 -11.16
N GLU A 74 -5.84 -3.99 -11.06
CA GLU A 74 -5.99 -5.38 -11.55
C GLU A 74 -5.72 -5.49 -13.05
N ASN A 75 -6.04 -4.43 -13.81
CA ASN A 75 -5.81 -4.33 -15.24
C ASN A 75 -4.50 -3.62 -15.63
N ASP A 76 -3.67 -3.21 -14.65
CA ASP A 76 -2.42 -2.50 -14.92
C ASP A 76 -1.36 -3.50 -15.43
N PRO A 77 -0.82 -3.31 -16.64
CA PRO A 77 0.11 -4.26 -17.26
C PRO A 77 1.46 -4.37 -16.52
N ARG A 78 1.73 -3.49 -15.55
CA ARG A 78 2.93 -3.55 -14.70
C ARG A 78 2.79 -4.57 -13.58
N ASN A 79 1.58 -5.04 -13.28
CA ASN A 79 1.31 -5.99 -12.21
C ASN A 79 0.91 -7.37 -12.75
N ARG A 80 1.28 -8.41 -12.02
CA ARG A 80 0.78 -9.78 -12.18
C ARG A 80 0.40 -10.35 -10.82
N TRP A 81 -0.47 -11.35 -10.82
CA TRP A 81 -0.93 -12.05 -9.61
C TRP A 81 -1.50 -11.12 -8.54
N VAL A 82 -2.24 -10.09 -8.97
CA VAL A 82 -2.94 -9.18 -8.08
C VAL A 82 -3.91 -9.98 -7.21
N THR A 83 -3.73 -9.89 -5.90
CA THR A 83 -4.49 -10.64 -4.90
C THR A 83 -4.99 -9.67 -3.85
N ARG A 84 -6.31 -9.54 -3.75
CA ARG A 84 -6.97 -8.85 -2.65
C ARG A 84 -6.75 -9.64 -1.35
N LEU A 85 -6.11 -9.01 -0.36
CA LEU A 85 -5.81 -9.64 0.93
C LEU A 85 -6.93 -9.39 1.94
N SER A 86 -7.43 -8.16 2.00
CA SER A 86 -8.54 -7.78 2.89
C SER A 86 -9.36 -6.62 2.34
N THR A 87 -10.59 -6.49 2.81
CA THR A 87 -11.48 -5.36 2.53
C THR A 87 -12.36 -5.13 3.73
N GLU A 88 -12.19 -3.97 4.37
CA GLU A 88 -12.76 -3.68 5.68
C GLU A 88 -13.42 -2.31 5.70
N ARG A 89 -14.56 -2.21 6.38
CA ARG A 89 -15.10 -0.90 6.76
C ARG A 89 -14.33 -0.38 7.96
N VAL A 90 -13.84 0.84 7.87
CA VAL A 90 -13.05 1.47 8.94
C VAL A 90 -13.69 2.78 9.37
N LEU A 91 -13.53 3.13 10.65
CA LEU A 91 -14.17 4.34 11.18
C LEU A 91 -13.39 5.62 10.85
N ARG A 92 -12.09 5.48 10.56
CA ARG A 92 -11.18 6.58 10.23
C ARG A 92 -10.04 6.07 9.36
N ARG A 93 -9.40 6.98 8.64
CA ARG A 93 -8.18 6.69 7.86
C ARG A 93 -7.01 6.50 8.81
N ALA A 94 -6.28 5.40 8.65
CA ALA A 94 -5.01 5.21 9.34
C ALA A 94 -3.87 6.00 8.67
N PHE A 95 -3.97 6.27 7.37
CA PHE A 95 -2.93 6.92 6.56
C PHE A 95 -3.38 8.28 6.04
N ALA A 96 -4.14 9.03 6.84
CA ALA A 96 -4.88 10.22 6.42
C ALA A 96 -4.02 11.32 5.77
N ASP A 97 -2.74 11.45 6.18
CA ASP A 97 -1.86 12.51 5.70
C ASP A 97 -1.26 12.20 4.33
N TRP A 98 -1.36 10.94 3.86
CA TRP A 98 -0.69 10.48 2.65
C TRP A 98 -1.72 10.09 1.59
N SER A 99 -1.85 10.90 0.54
CA SER A 99 -2.59 10.50 -0.67
C SER A 99 -2.03 9.19 -1.24
N MET A 100 -0.71 9.01 -1.18
CA MET A 100 -0.03 7.73 -1.28
C MET A 100 1.40 7.84 -0.75
N GLY A 101 1.70 7.22 0.38
CA GLY A 101 3.09 7.00 0.81
C GLY A 101 3.70 5.90 -0.05
N CYS A 102 4.94 6.05 -0.52
CA CYS A 102 5.57 5.04 -1.35
C CYS A 102 7.00 4.78 -0.86
N PHE A 103 7.34 3.52 -0.61
CA PHE A 103 8.63 3.12 -0.05
C PHE A 103 9.16 1.86 -0.73
N GLU A 104 10.44 1.87 -1.11
CA GLU A 104 11.21 0.67 -1.39
C GLU A 104 11.81 0.17 -0.08
N LEU A 105 11.66 -1.12 0.21
CA LEU A 105 12.30 -1.74 1.36
C LEU A 105 13.27 -2.82 0.89
N GLY A 106 14.49 -2.77 1.40
CA GLY A 106 15.47 -3.84 1.17
C GLY A 106 15.17 -5.06 2.04
N LEU A 107 15.52 -6.25 1.57
CA LEU A 107 15.32 -7.51 2.31
C LEU A 107 15.86 -7.47 3.74
N LYS A 108 16.97 -6.76 4.02
CA LYS A 108 17.51 -6.60 5.38
C LYS A 108 16.65 -5.75 6.33
N GLN A 109 15.92 -4.78 5.78
CA GLN A 109 14.95 -3.99 6.56
C GLN A 109 13.71 -4.81 6.91
N ILE A 110 13.56 -5.97 6.25
CA ILE A 110 12.46 -6.93 6.34
C ILE A 110 12.92 -8.20 7.06
N GLU A 111 14.22 -8.55 7.05
CA GLU A 111 14.82 -9.74 7.70
C GLU A 111 14.79 -9.66 9.23
N GLY A 112 14.46 -8.49 9.79
CA GLY A 112 14.02 -8.43 11.18
C GLY A 112 12.69 -9.17 11.43
N ASP A 113 11.84 -9.36 10.41
CA ASP A 113 10.43 -9.74 10.56
C ASP A 113 9.76 -10.44 9.32
N HIS A 114 10.47 -11.22 8.51
CA HIS A 114 9.95 -12.21 7.52
C HIS A 114 8.47 -12.10 7.04
N PHE A 115 8.15 -11.28 6.02
CA PHE A 115 6.75 -10.92 5.75
C PHE A 115 6.00 -11.70 4.64
N PHE A 116 6.56 -11.91 3.44
CA PHE A 116 5.85 -12.61 2.35
C PHE A 116 6.77 -13.48 1.48
N VAL A 117 6.26 -14.62 1.03
CA VAL A 117 6.81 -15.36 -0.13
C VAL A 117 5.66 -15.52 -1.12
N LEU A 118 5.79 -14.89 -2.27
CA LEU A 118 4.98 -15.17 -3.44
C LEU A 118 5.50 -16.46 -4.06
N ASP A 119 4.80 -17.56 -3.79
CA ASP A 119 5.02 -18.83 -4.45
C ASP A 119 4.73 -18.65 -5.96
N CYS A 120 5.76 -18.85 -6.79
CA CYS A 120 5.67 -18.69 -8.24
C CYS A 120 4.96 -19.88 -8.92
N GLU A 121 4.88 -21.02 -8.23
CA GLU A 121 4.31 -22.26 -8.74
C GLU A 121 2.82 -22.38 -8.37
N THR A 122 2.40 -21.73 -7.28
CA THR A 122 0.99 -21.55 -6.93
C THR A 122 0.71 -20.10 -6.55
N PRO A 123 -0.28 -19.40 -7.16
CA PRO A 123 -0.55 -17.98 -6.89
C PRO A 123 -1.26 -17.81 -5.54
N ARG A 124 -0.57 -18.17 -4.46
CA ARG A 124 -1.02 -18.05 -3.08
C ARG A 124 0.05 -17.28 -2.34
N ILE A 125 -0.25 -16.03 -2.05
CA ILE A 125 0.46 -15.28 -1.03
C ILE A 125 0.21 -16.00 0.29
N ARG A 126 1.22 -16.70 0.79
CA ARG A 126 1.15 -17.25 2.15
C ARG A 126 1.74 -16.21 3.09
N PRO A 127 0.93 -15.55 3.93
CA PRO A 127 1.50 -14.81 5.04
C PRO A 127 2.30 -15.81 5.88
N ARG A 128 3.59 -15.53 6.11
CA ARG A 128 4.39 -16.32 7.07
C ARG A 128 4.11 -15.90 8.52
N PHE A 129 3.24 -14.90 8.71
CA PHE A 129 2.99 -14.23 9.96
C PHE A 129 1.83 -14.85 10.74
N SER A 130 1.95 -14.88 12.07
CA SER A 130 0.92 -15.29 13.02
C SER A 130 0.24 -14.09 13.73
N GLY A 131 0.45 -12.86 13.23
CA GLY A 131 -0.16 -11.64 13.79
C GLY A 131 -0.91 -10.80 12.75
N ASP A 132 -1.39 -9.63 13.15
CA ASP A 132 -2.19 -8.75 12.30
C ASP A 132 -1.28 -7.83 11.47
N PHE A 133 -1.25 -8.07 10.16
CA PHE A 133 -0.46 -7.32 9.19
C PHE A 133 -0.81 -5.82 9.16
N SER A 134 -2.06 -5.47 9.48
CA SER A 134 -2.49 -4.07 9.57
C SER A 134 -1.71 -3.32 10.65
N VAL A 135 -1.39 -3.99 11.76
CA VAL A 135 -0.63 -3.42 12.88
C VAL A 135 0.79 -3.04 12.45
N PHE A 136 1.45 -3.87 11.64
CA PHE A 136 2.79 -3.55 11.12
C PHE A 136 2.77 -2.26 10.29
N LEU A 137 1.81 -2.12 9.37
CA LEU A 137 1.74 -0.94 8.49
C LEU A 137 1.38 0.33 9.26
N GLU A 138 0.51 0.24 10.26
CA GLU A 138 0.20 1.36 11.15
C GLU A 138 1.44 1.80 11.96
N GLN A 139 2.23 0.85 12.46
CA GLN A 139 3.51 1.17 13.13
C GLN A 139 4.54 1.76 12.17
N PHE A 140 4.63 1.23 10.94
CA PHE A 140 5.52 1.75 9.90
C PHE A 140 5.17 3.20 9.56
N TYR A 141 3.88 3.50 9.40
CA TYR A 141 3.38 4.86 9.18
C TYR A 141 3.77 5.78 10.33
N ALA A 142 3.41 5.42 11.57
CA ALA A 142 3.68 6.24 12.76
C ALA A 142 5.18 6.52 12.92
N ARG A 143 6.03 5.52 12.69
CA ARG A 143 7.48 5.67 12.76
C ARG A 143 8.01 6.63 11.70
N ASN A 144 7.58 6.49 10.45
CA ASN A 144 8.07 7.36 9.37
C ASN A 144 7.53 8.79 9.51
N GLN A 145 6.32 8.97 10.04
CA GLN A 145 5.76 10.27 10.40
C GLN A 145 6.59 10.95 11.50
N ALA A 146 6.92 10.23 12.57
CA ALA A 146 7.75 10.74 13.67
C ALA A 146 9.17 11.15 13.21
N LEU A 147 9.70 10.47 12.19
CA LEU A 147 11.00 10.78 11.58
C LEU A 147 10.94 11.95 10.58
N GLY A 148 9.77 12.57 10.36
CA GLY A 148 9.59 13.64 9.37
C GLY A 148 9.79 13.17 7.93
N ARG A 149 9.74 11.85 7.68
CA ARG A 149 9.82 11.29 6.33
C ARG A 149 8.49 11.55 5.65
N VAL A 150 8.50 12.46 4.69
CA VAL A 150 7.33 12.77 3.87
C VAL A 150 7.17 11.68 2.81
N ALA A 151 5.93 11.49 2.34
CA ALA A 151 5.47 10.55 1.31
C ALA A 151 6.18 10.63 -0.07
N ASP A 152 7.36 11.25 -0.15
CA ASP A 152 8.18 11.31 -1.34
C ASP A 152 9.25 10.23 -1.30
N PHE A 153 9.20 9.34 -2.30
CA PHE A 153 10.26 8.36 -2.60
C PHE A 153 11.66 9.00 -2.63
N ALA A 154 11.72 10.32 -2.89
CA ALA A 154 12.95 11.10 -3.04
C ALA A 154 13.77 11.30 -1.76
N ARG A 155 13.28 10.95 -0.57
CA ARG A 155 14.00 11.20 0.71
C ARG A 155 14.24 9.97 1.60
N ALA A 156 13.88 8.77 1.15
CA ALA A 156 13.90 7.57 1.98
C ALA A 156 15.18 6.70 1.86
N VAL A 157 16.28 7.24 1.32
CA VAL A 157 17.60 6.56 1.28
C VAL A 157 18.63 7.33 2.10
#